data_AF-M0E5K7-F1
#
_entry.id   AF-M0E5K7-F1
#
_cell.length_a   1.000
_cell.length_b   1.000
_cell.length_c   1.000
_cell.angle_alpha   90.00
_cell.angle_beta   90.00
_cell.angle_gamma   90.00
#
_symmetry.space_group_name_H-M   'P 1'
#
loop_
_entity.id
_entity.type
_entity.pdbx_description
1 polymer ?
#
loop_
_entity_poly.entity_id
_entity_poly.type
_entity_poly.pdbx_seq_one_letter_code
_entity_poly.pdbx_strand_id
1 'polypeptide(L)'
;MSLMLVAALVGGVATAVAVVTLLGGGLGLLVPFIGFLCLMSISFVAVGVGISAASANDQRASAYAVGLYMVLVALWSLIYAGLQAGASWLGLAKTASQPVWLQFLAIFPPHRAATAAFEAVADGGSVLAADPFASAWLPTLVLLAWFVVPVAGGYLRFQNAEIE
;
A
#
# COMPACT_ATOMS: atom_id res chain seq x y z
N MET A 1 4.50 20.59 15.75
CA MET A 1 3.26 19.79 15.65
C MET A 1 2.21 20.43 14.73
N SER A 2 1.88 21.72 14.91
CA SER A 2 0.95 22.47 14.05
C SER A 2 1.29 22.43 12.55
N LEU A 3 2.58 22.56 12.20
CA LEU A 3 3.04 22.58 10.81
C LEU A 3 2.88 21.22 10.09
N MET A 4 3.06 20.12 10.81
CA MET A 4 2.86 18.76 10.28
C MET A 4 1.38 18.45 10.10
N LEU A 5 0.55 18.90 11.03
CA LEU A 5 -0.90 18.74 10.95
C LEU A 5 -1.46 19.54 9.76
N VAL A 6 -1.03 20.79 9.58
CA VAL A 6 -1.39 21.61 8.42
C VAL A 6 -0.90 20.99 7.12
N ALA A 7 0.34 20.49 7.05
CA ALA A 7 0.85 19.83 5.85
C ALA A 7 0.05 18.55 5.49
N ALA A 8 -0.30 17.74 6.48
CA ALA A 8 -1.14 16.56 6.27
C ALA A 8 -2.55 16.93 5.80
N LEU A 9 -3.14 17.98 6.38
CA LEU A 9 -4.48 18.45 6.05
C LEU A 9 -4.52 19.08 4.66
N VAL A 10 -3.55 19.92 4.32
CA VAL A 10 -3.40 20.52 2.99
C VAL A 10 -3.12 19.45 1.94
N GLY A 11 -2.24 18.49 2.23
CA GLY A 11 -1.98 17.35 1.35
C GLY A 11 -3.25 16.54 1.09
N GLY A 12 -3.95 16.14 2.15
CA GLY A 12 -5.21 15.38 2.04
C GLY A 12 -6.30 16.13 1.28
N VAL A 13 -6.48 17.43 1.53
CA VAL A 13 -7.45 18.27 0.82
C VAL A 13 -7.05 18.46 -0.64
N ALA A 14 -5.77 18.71 -0.94
CA ALA A 14 -5.29 18.83 -2.31
C ALA A 14 -5.50 17.54 -3.11
N THR A 15 -5.23 16.38 -2.50
CA THR A 15 -5.49 15.09 -3.13
C THR A 15 -6.99 14.83 -3.31
N ALA A 16 -7.83 15.17 -2.32
CA ALA A 16 -9.28 15.04 -2.44
C ALA A 16 -9.86 15.93 -3.56
N VAL A 17 -9.38 17.16 -3.68
CA VAL A 17 -9.76 18.08 -4.76
C VAL A 17 -9.28 17.56 -6.11
N ALA A 18 -8.05 17.05 -6.20
CA ALA A 18 -7.53 16.43 -7.42
C ALA A 18 -8.39 15.23 -7.84
N VAL A 19 -8.84 14.41 -6.89
CA VAL A 19 -9.72 13.27 -7.16
C VAL A 19 -11.06 13.73 -7.74
N VAL A 20 -11.72 14.71 -7.11
CA VAL A 20 -13.03 15.20 -7.58
C VAL A 20 -12.95 15.88 -8.95
N THR A 21 -11.85 16.58 -9.23
CA THR A 21 -11.69 17.36 -10.46
C THR A 21 -11.10 16.58 -11.62
N LEU A 22 -10.20 15.62 -11.37
CA LEU A 22 -9.49 14.87 -12.43
C LEU A 22 -10.17 13.55 -12.79
N LEU A 23 -10.76 12.83 -11.82
CA LEU A 23 -11.42 11.55 -12.10
C LEU A 23 -12.89 11.70 -12.52
N GLY A 24 -13.44 12.92 -12.48
CA GLY A 24 -14.82 13.21 -12.94
C GLY A 24 -15.94 12.56 -12.13
N GLY A 25 -15.63 11.69 -11.17
CA GLY A 25 -16.59 11.12 -10.25
C GLY A 25 -16.94 12.13 -9.16
N GLY A 26 -18.22 12.47 -9.04
CA GLY A 26 -18.72 13.42 -8.05
C GLY A 26 -18.41 13.01 -6.60
N LEU A 27 -19.04 13.69 -5.64
CA LEU A 27 -18.80 13.50 -4.19
C LEU A 27 -18.93 12.04 -3.71
N GLY A 28 -19.55 11.15 -4.48
CA GLY A 28 -19.60 9.70 -4.21
C GLY A 28 -18.24 9.02 -4.13
N LEU A 29 -17.19 9.52 -4.80
CA LEU A 29 -15.84 8.96 -4.71
C LEU A 29 -15.08 9.34 -3.43
N LEU A 30 -15.58 10.32 -2.67
CA LEU A 30 -14.93 10.71 -1.39
C LEU A 30 -14.93 9.56 -0.39
N VAL A 31 -16.02 8.80 -0.31
CA VAL A 31 -16.13 7.67 0.62
C VAL A 31 -15.07 6.59 0.36
N PRO A 32 -14.97 6.01 -0.86
CA PRO A 32 -13.91 5.03 -1.14
C PRO A 32 -12.51 5.64 -1.06
N PHE A 33 -12.33 6.91 -1.46
CA PHE A 33 -11.04 7.59 -1.34
C PHE A 33 -10.58 7.67 0.13
N ILE A 34 -11.42 8.20 1.02
CA ILE A 34 -11.12 8.29 2.45
C ILE A 34 -10.93 6.89 3.04
N GLY A 35 -11.78 5.93 2.65
CA GLY A 35 -11.69 4.54 3.10
C GLY A 35 -10.32 3.90 2.81
N PHE A 36 -9.86 3.97 1.56
CA PHE A 36 -8.56 3.41 1.17
C PHE A 36 -7.39 4.21 1.74
N LEU A 37 -7.52 5.52 1.90
CA LEU A 37 -6.50 6.36 2.54
C LEU A 37 -6.34 6.00 4.01
N CYS A 38 -7.44 5.86 4.76
CA CYS A 38 -7.41 5.42 6.15
C CYS A 38 -6.85 4.00 6.26
N LEU A 39 -7.28 3.08 5.38
CA LEU A 39 -6.79 1.70 5.41
C LEU A 39 -5.28 1.64 5.14
N MET A 40 -4.78 2.42 4.19
CA MET A 40 -3.35 2.58 3.93
C MET A 40 -2.62 3.13 5.16
N SER A 41 -3.13 4.19 5.79
CA SER A 41 -2.54 4.76 7.01
C SER A 41 -2.47 3.72 8.13
N ILE A 42 -3.54 2.95 8.34
CA ILE A 42 -3.60 1.88 9.36
C ILE A 42 -2.58 0.78 9.06
N SER A 43 -2.42 0.37 7.79
CA SER A 43 -1.41 -0.62 7.41
C SER A 43 0.02 -0.11 7.70
N PHE A 44 0.34 1.14 7.39
CA PHE A 44 1.66 1.71 7.73
C PHE A 44 1.89 1.80 9.25
N VAL A 45 0.87 2.16 10.02
CA VAL A 45 0.94 2.18 11.49
C VAL A 45 1.17 0.77 12.03
N ALA A 46 0.42 -0.23 11.54
CA ALA A 46 0.58 -1.63 11.92
C ALA A 46 1.99 -2.15 11.66
N VAL A 47 2.58 -1.80 10.50
CA VAL A 47 3.97 -2.13 10.19
C VAL A 47 4.94 -1.52 11.20
N GLY A 48 4.78 -0.23 11.52
CA GLY A 48 5.60 0.44 12.53
C GLY A 48 5.49 -0.23 13.90
N VAL A 49 4.27 -0.54 14.34
CA VAL A 49 4.01 -1.24 15.61
C VAL A 49 4.62 -2.64 15.60
N GLY A 50 4.49 -3.40 14.52
CA GLY A 50 5.09 -4.73 14.39
C GLY A 50 6.62 -4.70 14.45
N ILE A 51 7.25 -3.71 13.80
CA ILE A 51 8.71 -3.49 13.87
C ILE A 51 9.13 -3.10 15.28
N SER A 52 8.41 -2.20 15.94
CA SER A 52 8.69 -1.78 17.32
C SER A 52 8.59 -2.95 18.29
N ALA A 53 7.53 -3.76 18.18
CA ALA A 53 7.39 -4.97 18.98
C ALA A 53 8.56 -5.92 18.75
N ALA A 54 8.99 -6.11 17.50
CA ALA A 54 10.06 -7.02 17.12
C ALA A 54 11.49 -6.52 17.47
N SER A 55 11.68 -5.23 17.74
CA SER A 55 13.00 -4.68 18.01
C SER A 55 13.39 -4.86 19.47
N ALA A 56 14.67 -5.19 19.70
CA ALA A 56 15.25 -5.23 21.04
C ALA A 56 15.75 -3.85 21.51
N ASN A 57 15.79 -2.84 20.62
CA ASN A 57 16.29 -1.50 20.95
C ASN A 57 15.61 -0.39 20.10
N ASP A 58 15.30 0.76 20.70
CA ASP A 58 14.56 1.87 20.06
C ASP A 58 15.27 2.44 18.82
N GLN A 59 16.60 2.53 18.88
CA GLN A 59 17.41 3.03 17.76
C GLN A 59 17.38 2.07 16.55
N ARG A 60 17.20 0.77 16.77
CA ARG A 60 17.08 -0.21 15.67
C ARG A 60 15.67 -0.21 15.08
N ALA A 61 14.64 -0.02 15.91
CA ALA A 61 13.25 0.04 15.46
C ALA A 61 13.03 1.19 14.47
N SER A 62 13.53 2.39 14.80
CA SER A 62 13.42 3.56 13.93
C SER A 62 14.20 3.37 12.61
N ALA A 63 15.41 2.80 12.66
CA ALA A 63 16.19 2.50 11.47
C ALA A 63 15.48 1.50 10.54
N TYR A 64 14.87 0.45 11.09
CA TYR A 64 14.09 -0.51 10.31
C TYR A 64 12.83 0.11 9.70
N ALA A 65 12.10 0.93 10.46
CA ALA A 65 10.92 1.63 9.97
C ALA A 65 11.26 2.57 8.79
N VAL A 66 12.32 3.37 8.94
CA VAL A 66 12.79 4.27 7.89
C VAL A 66 13.29 3.50 6.67
N GLY A 67 14.08 2.44 6.88
CA GLY A 67 14.59 1.60 5.78
C GLY A 67 13.45 0.96 4.98
N LEU A 68 12.45 0.40 5.67
CA LEU A 68 11.30 -0.21 5.02
C LEU A 68 10.46 0.82 4.27
N TYR A 69 10.22 2.00 4.86
CA TYR A 69 9.56 3.11 4.17
C TYR A 69 10.31 3.51 2.91
N MET A 70 11.63 3.66 3.00
CA MET A 70 12.47 4.05 1.87
C MET A 70 12.39 3.02 0.74
N VAL A 71 12.41 1.72 1.07
CA VAL A 71 12.27 0.66 0.07
C VAL A 71 10.87 0.64 -0.55
N LEU A 72 9.82 0.63 0.27
CA LEU A 72 8.43 0.43 -0.19
C LEU A 72 7.83 1.65 -0.90
N VAL A 73 8.21 2.86 -0.48
CA VAL A 73 7.61 4.10 -0.99
C VAL A 73 8.52 4.77 -2.01
N ALA A 74 9.78 5.00 -1.66
CA ALA A 74 10.68 5.77 -2.51
C ALA A 74 11.32 4.92 -3.62
N LEU A 75 11.90 3.76 -3.26
CA LEU A 75 12.67 2.94 -4.18
C LEU A 75 11.83 1.93 -4.95
N TRP A 76 10.65 1.56 -4.47
CA TRP A 76 9.87 0.48 -5.08
C TRP A 76 9.53 0.76 -6.55
N SER A 77 9.24 2.02 -6.90
CA SER A 77 9.08 2.46 -8.30
C SER A 77 10.27 2.06 -9.16
N LEU A 78 11.48 2.31 -8.67
CA LEU A 78 12.72 2.05 -9.38
C LEU A 78 13.02 0.54 -9.44
N ILE A 79 12.79 -0.16 -8.32
CA ILE A 79 12.93 -1.62 -8.23
C ILE A 79 12.00 -2.30 -9.23
N TYR A 80 10.71 -1.91 -9.24
CA TYR A 80 9.71 -2.46 -10.13
C TYR A 80 10.03 -2.18 -11.61
N ALA A 81 10.42 -0.94 -11.94
CA ALA A 81 10.84 -0.58 -13.29
C ALA A 81 12.06 -1.40 -13.75
N GLY A 82 13.04 -1.60 -12.86
CA GLY A 82 14.20 -2.46 -13.13
C GLY A 82 13.82 -3.93 -13.34
N LEU A 83 12.92 -4.48 -12.53
CA LEU A 83 12.40 -5.84 -12.68
C LEU A 83 11.62 -6.02 -13.99
N GLN A 84 10.77 -5.05 -14.35
CA GLN A 84 10.02 -5.06 -15.59
C GLN A 84 10.96 -5.00 -16.81
N ALA A 85 11.95 -4.11 -16.77
CA ALA A 85 12.99 -4.03 -17.78
C ALA A 85 13.71 -5.39 -17.89
N GLY A 86 14.26 -5.90 -16.79
CA GLY A 86 14.97 -7.18 -16.77
C GLY A 86 14.13 -8.34 -17.32
N ALA A 87 12.86 -8.43 -16.93
CA ALA A 87 11.94 -9.45 -17.45
C ALA A 87 11.70 -9.32 -18.96
N SER A 88 11.62 -8.10 -19.49
CA SER A 88 11.49 -7.86 -20.92
C SER A 88 12.77 -8.24 -21.69
N TRP A 89 13.95 -7.91 -21.15
CA TRP A 89 15.25 -8.27 -21.73
C TRP A 89 15.44 -9.79 -21.81
N LEU A 90 14.97 -10.52 -20.80
CA LEU A 90 15.04 -11.98 -20.74
C LEU A 90 13.94 -12.69 -21.54
N GLY A 91 13.04 -11.95 -22.21
CA GLY A 91 11.90 -12.51 -22.95
C GLY A 91 10.83 -13.15 -22.05
N LEU A 92 10.87 -12.91 -20.74
CA LEU A 92 9.92 -13.41 -19.75
C LEU A 92 8.60 -12.62 -19.78
N ALA A 93 8.63 -11.37 -20.24
CA ALA A 93 7.45 -10.55 -20.47
C ALA A 93 7.09 -10.58 -21.97
N LYS A 94 5.99 -11.28 -22.31
CA LYS A 94 5.45 -11.25 -23.68
C LYS A 94 4.75 -9.91 -23.93
N THR A 95 4.88 -9.38 -25.14
CA THR A 95 4.34 -8.07 -25.55
C THR A 95 2.82 -7.93 -25.36
N ALA A 96 2.09 -9.05 -25.31
CA ALA A 96 0.62 -9.05 -25.20
C ALA A 96 0.07 -9.08 -23.77
N SER A 97 0.85 -9.48 -22.76
CA SER A 97 0.37 -9.59 -21.38
C SER A 97 1.51 -9.62 -20.37
N GLN A 98 1.44 -8.76 -19.36
CA GLN A 98 2.43 -8.75 -18.29
C GLN A 98 2.33 -10.04 -17.46
N PRO A 99 3.47 -10.68 -17.07
CA PRO A 99 3.45 -11.85 -16.20
C PRO A 99 2.75 -11.60 -14.86
N VAL A 100 1.99 -12.59 -14.36
CA VAL A 100 1.22 -12.52 -13.11
C VAL A 100 2.08 -12.10 -11.91
N TRP A 101 3.30 -12.64 -11.80
CA TRP A 101 4.21 -12.29 -10.71
C TRP A 101 4.63 -10.81 -10.75
N LEU A 102 4.80 -10.23 -11.95
CA LEU A 102 5.08 -8.80 -12.09
C LEU A 102 3.86 -7.96 -11.72
N GLN A 103 2.66 -8.36 -12.17
CA GLN A 103 1.42 -7.66 -11.80
C GLN A 103 1.22 -7.63 -10.27
N PHE A 104 1.55 -8.73 -9.59
CA PHE A 104 1.50 -8.78 -8.13
C PHE A 104 2.53 -7.85 -7.47
N LEU A 105 3.76 -7.82 -7.96
CA LEU A 105 4.80 -6.90 -7.46
C LEU A 105 4.43 -5.43 -7.70
N ALA A 106 3.65 -5.13 -8.74
CA ALA A 106 3.18 -3.78 -9.02
C ALA A 106 2.32 -3.24 -7.87
N ILE A 107 1.39 -4.06 -7.38
CA ILE A 107 0.44 -3.71 -6.31
C ILE A 107 0.95 -4.01 -4.90
N PHE A 108 2.12 -4.64 -4.77
CA PHE A 108 2.59 -5.15 -3.49
C PHE A 108 2.73 -4.08 -2.37
N PRO A 109 3.31 -2.89 -2.59
CA PRO A 109 3.41 -1.89 -1.53
C PRO A 109 2.04 -1.35 -1.10
N PRO A 110 1.83 -1.03 0.18
CA PRO A 110 0.55 -0.55 0.69
C PRO A 110 -0.02 0.65 -0.08
N HIS A 111 0.84 1.62 -0.43
CA HIS A 111 0.43 2.80 -1.20
C HIS A 111 -0.10 2.43 -2.59
N ARG A 112 0.56 1.50 -3.29
CA ARG A 112 0.14 1.06 -4.62
C ARG A 112 -1.09 0.18 -4.60
N ALA A 113 -1.22 -0.68 -3.60
CA ALA A 113 -2.43 -1.45 -3.36
C ALA A 113 -3.64 -0.52 -3.16
N ALA A 114 -3.48 0.54 -2.37
CA ALA A 114 -4.54 1.52 -2.11
C ALA A 114 -4.93 2.32 -3.37
N THR A 115 -3.95 2.78 -4.15
CA THR A 115 -4.25 3.50 -5.41
C THR A 115 -4.92 2.59 -6.42
N ALA A 116 -4.43 1.35 -6.59
CA ALA A 116 -5.04 0.39 -7.52
C ALA A 116 -6.46 -0.01 -7.11
N ALA A 117 -6.72 -0.20 -5.81
CA ALA A 117 -8.07 -0.47 -5.31
C ALA A 117 -9.02 0.72 -5.58
N PHE A 118 -8.53 1.95 -5.36
CA PHE A 118 -9.31 3.16 -5.59
C PHE A 118 -9.60 3.38 -7.08
N GLU A 119 -8.60 3.25 -7.95
CA GLU A 119 -8.74 3.38 -9.41
C GLU A 119 -9.76 2.37 -9.94
N ALA A 120 -9.69 1.10 -9.51
CA ALA A 120 -10.65 0.08 -9.91
C ALA A 120 -12.10 0.41 -9.49
N VAL A 121 -12.30 1.08 -8.35
CA VAL A 121 -13.63 1.57 -7.90
C VAL A 121 -14.04 2.83 -8.67
N ALA A 122 -13.10 3.74 -8.92
CA ALA A 122 -13.35 5.02 -9.58
C ALA A 122 -13.72 4.85 -11.06
N ASP A 123 -13.13 3.86 -11.73
CA ASP A 123 -13.44 3.52 -13.14
C ASP A 123 -14.81 2.83 -13.30
N GLY A 124 -15.58 2.66 -12.23
CA GLY A 124 -16.86 1.95 -12.24
C GLY A 124 -16.72 0.44 -12.44
N GLY A 125 -15.50 -0.09 -12.24
CA GLY A 125 -15.20 -1.51 -12.36
C GLY A 125 -15.97 -2.34 -11.34
N SER A 126 -16.28 -3.59 -11.69
CA SER A 126 -16.91 -4.50 -10.72
C SER A 126 -15.93 -4.79 -9.58
N VAL A 127 -16.41 -4.62 -8.34
CA VAL A 127 -15.69 -4.99 -7.11
C VAL A 127 -15.22 -6.46 -7.13
N LEU A 128 -15.92 -7.31 -7.91
CA LEU A 128 -15.61 -8.71 -8.13
C LEU A 128 -15.53 -9.01 -9.64
N ALA A 129 -14.46 -8.54 -10.29
CA ALA A 129 -14.21 -8.82 -11.70
C ALA A 129 -13.59 -10.21 -11.89
N ALA A 130 -13.75 -10.77 -13.09
CA ALA A 130 -13.14 -12.04 -13.47
C ALA A 130 -11.60 -11.96 -13.51
N ASP A 131 -11.05 -10.80 -13.87
CA ASP A 131 -9.61 -10.53 -13.73
C ASP A 131 -9.33 -9.93 -12.34
N PRO A 132 -8.58 -10.65 -11.48
CA PRO A 132 -8.21 -10.17 -10.15
C PRO A 132 -7.45 -8.83 -10.17
N PHE A 133 -6.59 -8.60 -11.17
CA PHE A 133 -5.71 -7.44 -11.22
C PHE A 133 -6.41 -6.18 -11.73
N ALA A 134 -7.51 -6.35 -12.47
CA ALA A 134 -8.40 -5.26 -12.84
C ALA A 134 -9.48 -4.98 -11.79
N SER A 135 -9.56 -5.78 -10.71
CA SER A 135 -10.60 -5.68 -9.71
C SER A 135 -10.12 -5.07 -8.39
N ALA A 136 -11.02 -4.40 -7.68
CA ALA A 136 -10.69 -3.76 -6.40
C ALA A 136 -10.41 -4.77 -5.27
N TRP A 137 -10.94 -6.00 -5.34
CA TRP A 137 -10.81 -6.96 -4.23
C TRP A 137 -9.37 -7.42 -3.99
N LEU A 138 -8.58 -7.70 -5.04
CA LEU A 138 -7.24 -8.23 -4.87
C LEU A 138 -6.29 -7.18 -4.25
N PRO A 139 -6.20 -5.93 -4.77
CA PRO A 139 -5.40 -4.89 -4.13
C PRO A 139 -5.89 -4.59 -2.70
N THR A 140 -7.20 -4.66 -2.45
CA THR A 140 -7.76 -4.52 -1.09
C THR A 140 -7.28 -5.63 -0.16
N LEU A 141 -7.26 -6.89 -0.61
CA LEU A 141 -6.72 -8.01 0.18
C LEU A 141 -5.22 -7.87 0.45
N VAL A 142 -4.45 -7.41 -0.53
CA VAL A 142 -3.02 -7.13 -0.34
C VAL A 142 -2.83 -6.06 0.73
N LEU A 143 -3.64 -4.99 0.70
CA LEU A 143 -3.59 -3.93 1.69
C LEU A 143 -4.02 -4.39 3.09
N LEU A 144 -5.05 -5.25 3.17
CA LEU A 144 -5.48 -5.89 4.40
C LEU A 144 -4.42 -6.84 4.96
N ALA A 145 -3.72 -7.58 4.11
CA ALA A 145 -2.61 -8.44 4.53
C ALA A 145 -1.49 -7.60 5.18
N TRP A 146 -1.21 -6.41 4.64
CA TRP A 146 -0.26 -5.46 5.25
C TRP A 146 -0.70 -4.89 6.60
N PHE A 147 -1.98 -4.98 6.95
CA PHE A 147 -2.47 -4.69 8.29
C PHE A 147 -2.41 -5.93 9.19
N VAL A 148 -2.96 -7.05 8.73
CA VAL A 148 -3.12 -8.26 9.55
C VAL A 148 -1.78 -8.90 9.89
N VAL A 149 -0.84 -8.98 8.93
CA VAL A 149 0.44 -9.68 9.14
C VAL A 149 1.29 -9.00 10.22
N PRO A 150 1.53 -7.68 10.21
CA PRO A 150 2.29 -7.02 11.26
C PRO A 150 1.59 -7.04 12.62
N VAL A 151 0.26 -6.90 12.66
CA VAL A 151 -0.53 -6.95 13.90
C VAL A 151 -0.43 -8.34 14.52
N ALA A 152 -0.66 -9.39 13.74
CA ALA A 152 -0.53 -10.77 14.19
C ALA A 152 0.90 -11.09 14.65
N GLY A 153 1.91 -10.64 13.90
CA GLY A 153 3.32 -10.80 14.27
C GLY A 153 3.67 -10.13 15.60
N GLY A 154 3.18 -8.89 15.82
CA GLY A 154 3.33 -8.18 17.09
C GLY A 154 2.65 -8.92 18.25
N TYR A 155 1.40 -9.36 18.04
CA TYR A 155 0.63 -10.08 19.05
C TYR A 155 1.29 -11.39 19.49
N LEU A 156 1.77 -12.20 18.54
CA LEU A 156 2.45 -13.46 18.85
C LEU A 156 3.73 -13.26 19.66
N ARG A 157 4.47 -12.18 19.40
CA ARG A 157 5.66 -11.86 20.19
C ARG A 157 5.32 -11.47 21.63
N PHE A 158 4.27 -10.67 21.82
CA PHE A 158 3.82 -10.31 23.17
C PHE A 158 3.38 -11.54 23.97
N GLN A 159 2.65 -12.47 23.35
CA GLN A 159 2.29 -13.73 24.01
C GLN A 159 3.52 -14.52 24.45
N ASN A 160 4.54 -14.66 23.59
CA ASN A 160 5.75 -15.40 23.95
C ASN A 160 6.57 -14.72 25.06
N ALA A 161 6.53 -13.39 25.16
CA ALA A 161 7.25 -12.63 26.18
C ALA A 161 6.58 -12.66 27.55
N GLU A 162 5.29 -13.01 27.63
CA GLU A 162 4.52 -13.11 28.88
C GLU A 162 4.60 -14.51 29.52
N ILE A 163 5.20 -15.49 28.80
CA ILE A 163 5.34 -16.90 29.22
C ILE A 163 6.75 -17.18 29.80
N GLU A 164 7.67 -16.21 29.79
CA GLU A 164 8.96 -16.24 30.53
C GLU A 164 8.88 -15.43 31.84
#